data_AF-A0A6A5SZE0-F1
#
_entry.id   AF-A0A6A5SZE0-F1
#
_cell.length_a   1.000
_cell.length_b   1.000
_cell.length_c   1.000
_cell.angle_alpha   90.00
_cell.angle_beta   90.00
_cell.angle_gamma   90.00
#
_symmetry.space_group_name_H-M   'P 1'
#
loop_
_entity.id
_entity.type
_entity.pdbx_description
1 polymer ?
#
loop_
_entity_poly.entity_id
_entity_poly.type
_entity_poly.pdbx_seq_one_letter_code
_entity_poly.pdbx_strand_id
1 'polypeptide(L)'
;NIWLTLDKFPPLKCLSFGLSQGIVYQLCYEAIVKVPFQYPVSRTPPADETNEQIDMSFQSFALFKRESAFYTMLAKVPHANLPQRLQSKVISGIALPRFKSLKK
;
A
#
# COMPACT_ATOMS: atom_id res chain seq x y z
N ASN A 1 16.43 -5.22 10.45
CA ASN A 1 15.29 -4.49 11.05
C ASN A 1 14.76 -3.44 10.09
N ILE A 2 14.07 -3.88 9.02
CA ILE A 2 13.30 -2.97 8.13
C ILE A 2 11.83 -3.11 8.53
N TRP A 3 11.56 -2.83 9.80
CA TRP A 3 10.19 -2.60 10.23
C TRP A 3 9.80 -1.28 9.59
N LEU A 4 8.82 -1.28 8.70
CA LEU A 4 8.13 -0.05 8.33
C LEU A 4 7.36 0.36 9.59
N THR A 5 8.06 1.02 10.51
CA THR A 5 7.46 1.66 11.65
C THR A 5 6.43 2.62 11.11
N LEU A 6 5.16 2.27 11.31
CA LEU A 6 4.01 3.14 11.08
C LEU A 6 4.17 4.49 11.77
N ASP A 7 5.07 4.59 12.76
CA ASP A 7 5.47 5.81 13.48
C ASP A 7 6.01 6.94 12.60
N LYS A 8 6.38 6.69 11.34
CA LYS A 8 6.83 7.74 10.39
C LYS A 8 5.73 8.26 9.46
N PHE A 9 4.55 7.65 9.46
CA PHE A 9 3.40 8.26 8.82
C PHE A 9 2.69 9.14 9.85
N PRO A 10 2.24 10.36 9.49
CA PRO A 10 1.26 11.09 10.31
C PRO A 10 0.08 10.14 10.63
N PRO A 11 -0.79 10.44 11.60
CA PRO A 11 -2.02 9.67 11.82
C PRO A 11 -2.96 9.85 10.61
N LEU A 12 -2.64 9.17 9.51
CA LEU A 12 -3.38 9.23 8.27
C LEU A 12 -4.62 8.38 8.46
N LYS A 13 -5.75 8.90 8.02
CA LYS A 13 -7.01 8.17 8.04
C LYS A 13 -6.91 6.95 7.13
N CYS A 14 -6.97 5.75 7.71
CA CYS A 14 -7.13 4.53 6.95
C CYS A 14 -8.48 4.55 6.22
N LEU A 15 -8.47 4.37 4.90
CA LEU A 15 -9.66 4.36 4.05
C LEU A 15 -10.09 2.94 3.68
N SER A 16 -9.12 2.05 3.47
CA SER A 16 -9.39 0.63 3.25
C SER A 16 -8.21 -0.23 3.68
N PHE A 17 -8.54 -1.48 3.97
CA PHE A 17 -7.61 -2.51 4.37
C PHE A 17 -7.99 -3.81 3.65
N GLY A 18 -7.02 -4.42 2.96
CA GLY A 18 -7.21 -5.74 2.37
C GLY A 18 -5.98 -6.59 2.63
N LEU A 19 -6.18 -7.73 3.28
CA LEU A 19 -5.13 -8.76 3.40
C LEU A 19 -4.60 -9.08 2.00
N SER A 20 -3.27 -9.19 1.87
CA SER A 20 -2.54 -9.34 0.60
C SER A 20 -2.66 -8.21 -0.42
N GLN A 21 -3.67 -7.34 -0.33
CA GLN A 21 -3.89 -6.21 -1.25
C GLN A 21 -3.27 -4.90 -0.77
N GLY A 22 -2.94 -4.77 0.52
CA GLY A 22 -2.32 -3.56 1.08
C GLY A 22 -3.27 -2.72 1.93
N ILE A 23 -2.75 -1.58 2.39
CA ILE A 23 -3.50 -0.60 3.16
C ILE A 23 -3.55 0.70 2.38
N VAL A 24 -4.72 1.35 2.36
CA VAL A 24 -4.91 2.65 1.72
C VAL A 24 -5.15 3.71 2.78
N TYR A 25 -4.29 4.72 2.79
CA TYR A 25 -4.38 5.87 3.67
C TYR A 25 -4.73 7.14 2.90
N GLN A 26 -5.48 8.03 3.53
CA GLN A 26 -5.71 9.38 3.03
C GLN A 26 -4.47 10.25 3.27
N LEU A 27 -3.87 10.82 2.23
CA LEU A 27 -2.81 11.83 2.35
C LEU A 27 -3.41 13.23 2.54
N CYS A 28 -4.40 13.59 1.72
CA CYS A 28 -5.13 14.84 1.79
C CYS A 28 -6.55 14.65 1.21
N TYR A 29 -7.28 15.72 0.93
CA TYR A 29 -8.63 15.60 0.34
C TYR A 29 -8.62 14.94 -1.04
N GLU A 30 -7.55 15.14 -1.81
CA GLU A 30 -7.46 14.77 -3.23
C GLU A 30 -6.50 13.61 -3.50
N ALA A 31 -5.81 13.11 -2.48
CA ALA A 31 -4.79 12.08 -2.67
C ALA A 31 -4.87 10.97 -1.61
N ILE A 32 -4.54 9.77 -2.06
CA ILE A 32 -4.32 8.60 -1.22
C ILE A 32 -2.90 8.08 -1.39
N VAL A 33 -2.46 7.30 -0.41
CA VAL A 33 -1.28 6.45 -0.53
C VAL A 33 -1.67 5.01 -0.25
N LYS A 34 -1.28 4.12 -1.14
CA LYS A 34 -1.34 2.68 -0.93
C LYS A 34 0.02 2.17 -0.49
N VAL A 35 0.05 1.36 0.56
CA VAL A 35 1.26 0.71 1.09
C VAL A 35 1.06 -0.81 1.14
N PRO A 36 2.13 -1.62 1.06
CA PRO A 36 2.02 -3.06 1.22
C PRO A 36 1.46 -3.41 2.60
N PHE A 37 0.69 -4.51 2.68
CA PHE A 37 0.24 -5.02 3.96
C PHE A 37 1.38 -5.84 4.57
N GLN A 38 1.64 -5.64 5.87
CA GLN A 38 2.59 -6.44 6.63
C GLN A 38 1.80 -7.18 7.70
N TYR A 39 1.87 -8.51 7.69
CA TYR A 39 1.21 -9.31 8.72
C TYR A 39 1.94 -9.07 10.04
N PRO A 40 1.20 -8.92 11.15
CA PRO A 40 1.82 -8.71 12.45
C PRO A 40 2.59 -9.97 12.81
N VAL A 41 3.92 -9.88 12.78
CA VAL A 41 4.78 -10.94 13.30
C VAL A 41 4.77 -10.83 14.82
N SER A 42 4.00 -11.70 15.46
CA SER A 42 3.95 -11.76 16.92
C SER A 42 5.35 -12.10 17.46
N ARG A 43 5.73 -11.53 18.61
CA ARG A 43 7.04 -11.84 19.24
C ARG A 43 7.05 -13.17 20.01
N THR A 44 5.87 -13.74 20.25
CA THR A 44 5.63 -14.96 21.05
C THR A 44 4.54 -15.90 20.49
N PRO A 45 4.43 -16.18 19.19
CA PRO A 45 3.60 -17.29 18.70
C PRO A 45 4.47 -18.56 18.54
N PRO A 46 3.88 -19.73 18.25
CA PRO A 46 4.62 -20.87 17.77
C PRO A 46 5.50 -20.48 16.56
N ALA A 47 6.67 -21.11 16.40
CA ALA A 47 7.60 -20.80 15.31
C ALA A 47 6.94 -20.92 13.92
N ASP A 48 6.01 -21.87 13.76
CA ASP A 48 5.30 -22.13 12.51
C ASP A 48 4.40 -20.95 12.10
N GLU A 49 3.63 -20.39 13.04
CA GLU A 49 2.78 -19.21 12.77
C GLU A 49 3.61 -17.97 12.42
N THR A 50 4.80 -17.82 13.03
CA THR A 50 5.72 -16.72 12.69
C THR A 50 6.18 -16.83 11.25
N ASN A 51 6.59 -18.04 10.83
CA ASN A 51 7.10 -18.29 9.49
C ASN A 51 6.00 -18.06 8.45
N GLU A 52 4.78 -18.54 8.70
CA GLU A 52 3.62 -18.28 7.85
C GLU A 52 3.32 -16.78 7.70
N GLN A 53 3.35 -16.02 8.80
CA GLN A 53 3.13 -14.56 8.77
C GLN A 53 4.22 -13.82 7.98
N ILE A 54 5.46 -14.26 8.09
CA ILE A 54 6.59 -13.73 7.30
C ILE A 54 6.38 -14.03 5.82
N ASP A 55 6.05 -15.28 5.47
CA ASP A 55 5.82 -15.68 4.09
C ASP A 55 4.65 -14.92 3.45
N MET A 56 3.54 -14.78 4.17
CA MET A 56 2.40 -13.98 3.72
C MET A 56 2.77 -12.50 3.53
N SER A 57 3.62 -11.94 4.39
CA SER A 57 4.12 -10.57 4.24
C SER A 57 4.99 -10.42 2.99
N PHE A 58 5.85 -11.40 2.69
CA PHE A 58 6.64 -11.41 1.46
C PHE A 58 5.77 -11.52 0.20
N GLN A 59 4.73 -12.35 0.23
CA GLN A 59 3.78 -12.47 -0.88
C GLN A 59 3.01 -11.17 -1.12
N SER A 60 2.50 -10.52 -0.05
CA SER A 60 1.84 -9.22 -0.17
C SER A 60 2.79 -8.16 -0.74
N PHE A 61 4.05 -8.15 -0.31
CA PHE A 61 5.06 -7.24 -0.84
C PHE A 61 5.39 -7.49 -2.32
N ALA A 62 5.43 -8.75 -2.76
CA ALA A 62 5.64 -9.11 -4.17
C ALA A 62 4.47 -8.62 -5.05
N LEU A 63 3.23 -8.77 -4.59
CA LEU A 63 2.04 -8.24 -5.28
C LEU A 63 2.09 -6.71 -5.36
N PHE A 64 2.44 -6.04 -4.27
CA PHE A 64 2.61 -4.59 -4.23
C PHE A 64 3.68 -4.10 -5.22
N LYS A 65 4.81 -4.81 -5.35
CA LYS A 65 5.85 -4.48 -6.34
C LYS A 65 5.33 -4.56 -7.78
N ARG A 66 4.54 -5.58 -8.11
CA ARG A 66 3.93 -5.73 -9.44
C ARG A 66 2.97 -4.57 -9.74
N GLU A 67 2.14 -4.19 -8.78
CA GLU A 67 1.24 -3.04 -8.90
C GLU A 67 2.01 -1.72 -9.04
N SER A 68 3.06 -1.50 -8.24
CA SER A 68 3.92 -0.32 -8.33
C SER A 68 4.60 -0.24 -9.72
N ALA A 69 5.04 -1.37 -10.26
CA ALA A 69 5.60 -1.46 -11.61
C ALA A 69 4.55 -1.14 -12.69
N PHE A 70 3.32 -1.62 -12.53
CA PHE A 70 2.19 -1.27 -13.41
C PHE A 70 1.97 0.25 -13.45
N TYR A 71 1.88 0.92 -12.29
CA TYR A 71 1.72 2.37 -12.26
C TYR A 71 2.93 3.14 -12.78
N THR A 72 4.13 2.57 -12.65
CA THR A 72 5.36 3.14 -13.25
C THR A 72 5.32 3.07 -14.77
N MET A 73 4.78 1.98 -15.34
CA MET A 73 4.57 1.83 -16.77
C MET A 73 3.44 2.75 -17.26
N LEU A 74 2.31 2.78 -16.54
CA LEU A 74 1.16 3.62 -16.86
C LEU A 74 1.53 5.13 -16.91
N ALA A 75 2.46 5.57 -16.07
CA ALA A 75 2.95 6.96 -16.11
C ALA A 75 3.62 7.34 -17.44
N LYS A 76 4.13 6.36 -18.21
CA LYS A 76 4.70 6.58 -19.55
C LYS A 76 3.63 6.59 -20.65
N VAL A 77 2.51 5.92 -20.42
CA VAL A 77 1.38 5.81 -21.37
C VAL A 77 0.07 6.07 -20.62
N PRO A 78 -0.27 7.35 -20.37
CA PRO A 78 -1.43 7.68 -19.56
C PRO A 78 -2.75 7.22 -20.21
N HIS A 79 -3.69 6.77 -19.37
CA HIS A 79 -5.02 6.35 -19.80
C HIS A 79 -6.09 7.11 -19.00
N ALA A 80 -7.10 7.66 -19.69
CA ALA A 80 -8.09 8.56 -19.08
C ALA A 80 -8.91 7.92 -17.95
N ASN A 81 -9.17 6.62 -18.05
CA ASN A 81 -9.98 5.88 -17.06
C ASN A 81 -9.16 5.23 -15.94
N LEU A 82 -7.84 5.44 -15.90
CA LEU A 82 -6.97 4.86 -14.88
C LEU A 82 -6.28 5.97 -14.07
N PRO A 83 -6.23 5.87 -12.73
CA PRO A 83 -5.50 6.82 -11.92
C PRO A 83 -4.03 6.87 -12.31
N GLN A 84 -3.50 8.07 -12.47
CA GLN A 84 -2.07 8.27 -12.69
C GLN A 84 -1.34 8.39 -11.35
N ARG A 85 -0.11 7.88 -11.29
CA ARG A 85 0.72 8.00 -10.09
C ARG A 85 1.09 9.47 -9.88
N LEU A 86 0.82 9.98 -8.68
CA LEU A 86 1.22 11.33 -8.28
C LEU A 86 2.74 11.35 -8.05
N GLN A 87 3.40 12.44 -8.45
CA GLN A 87 4.79 12.67 -8.04
C GLN A 87 4.84 12.78 -6.51
N SER A 88 5.64 11.93 -5.90
CA SER A 88 5.78 11.89 -4.44
C SER A 88 7.20 11.51 -4.06
N LYS A 89 7.68 12.10 -2.97
CA LYS A 89 8.93 11.70 -2.32
C LYS A 89 8.77 10.42 -1.50
N VAL A 90 7.55 9.89 -1.37
CA VAL A 90 7.27 8.64 -0.63
C VAL A 90 7.69 7.45 -1.49
N ILE A 91 8.86 6.91 -1.16
CA ILE A 91 9.48 5.78 -1.88
C ILE A 91 8.74 4.46 -1.58
N SER A 92 8.14 4.36 -0.39
CA SER A 92 7.57 3.12 0.15
C SER A 92 6.08 2.89 -0.20
N GLY A 93 5.49 3.72 -1.06
CA GLY A 93 4.05 3.74 -1.33
C GLY A 93 3.69 4.15 -2.75
N ILE A 94 2.46 3.86 -3.16
CA ILE A 94 1.88 4.28 -4.44
C ILE A 94 0.90 5.43 -4.13
N ALA A 95 1.30 6.66 -4.49
CA ALA A 95 0.44 7.84 -4.34
C ALA A 95 -0.47 7.97 -5.57
N LEU A 96 -1.78 8.05 -5.34
CA LEU A 96 -2.80 8.11 -6.39
C LEU A 96 -3.82 9.23 -6.10
N PRO A 97 -4.46 9.81 -7.14
CA PRO A 97 -5.58 10.71 -6.95
C PRO A 97 -6.73 9.97 -6.26
N ARG A 98 -7.41 10.68 -5.36
CA ARG A 98 -8.60 10.20 -4.68
C ARG A 98 -9.83 10.56 -5.49
N PHE A 99 -10.54 9.56 -5.97
CA PHE A 99 -11.86 9.77 -6.57
C PHE A 99 -12.95 9.74 -5.51
N LYS A 100 -13.93 10.64 -5.66
CA LYS A 100 -15.16 10.57 -4.89
C LYS A 100 -16.06 9.52 -5.51
N SER A 101 -16.76 8.79 -4.66
CA SER A 101 -17.84 7.93 -5.13
C SER A 101 -18.87 8.80 -5.84
N LEU A 102 -19.20 8.44 -7.08
CA LEU A 102 -20.38 8.94 -7.79
C LEU A 102 -21.59 8.28 -7.12
N LYS A 103 -22.00 8.77 -5.96
CA LYS A 103 -23.25 8.30 -5.34
C LYS A 103 -24.40 8.55 -6.33
N LYS A 104 -25.16 7.49 -6.61
CA LYS A 104 -26.57 7.60 -7.02
C LYS A 104 -27.42 7.90 -5.79
#